data_AF-A0A965PJM2-F1
#
_entry.id   AF-A0A965PJM2-F1
#
_cell.length_a   1.000
_cell.length_b   1.000
_cell.length_c   1.000
_cell.angle_alpha   90.00
_cell.angle_beta   90.00
_cell.angle_gamma   90.00
#
_symmetry.space_group_name_H-M   'P 1'
#
loop_
_entity.id
_entity.type
_entity.pdbx_description
1 polymer ?
#
loop_
_entity_poly.entity_id
_entity_poly.type
_entity_poly.pdbx_seq_one_letter_code
_entity_poly.pdbx_strand_id
1 'polypeptide(L)'
;MEELLNTITAIVTTDCLCDDEDGTRDYCDGCYEWQKEDVFMVIGEWQKLNDITEDDTIRINGTKIGWQGRSGYKDTDILELHSALALDGDFTITWTLDLETKQLRARRSSHDEPMGANFEMEIIKMLPCDVCGEKIQADIHAEELGMCVDCSNRYYDHEGE
;
A
#
# COMPACT_ATOMS: atom_id res chain seq x y z
N MET A 1 10.99 -1.04 -32.28
CA MET A 1 9.75 -1.29 -31.53
C MET A 1 10.21 -1.54 -30.11
N GLU A 2 10.52 -0.46 -29.40
CA GLU A 2 10.90 -0.53 -27.99
C GLU A 2 9.60 -0.76 -27.22
N GLU A 3 9.45 -1.95 -26.63
CA GLU A 3 8.50 -2.14 -25.55
C GLU A 3 8.98 -1.25 -24.41
N LEU A 4 8.32 -0.11 -24.21
CA LEU A 4 8.51 0.69 -23.02
C LEU A 4 8.16 -0.21 -21.83
N LEU A 5 9.15 -0.49 -20.99
CA LEU A 5 8.96 -1.09 -19.67
C LEU A 5 8.13 -0.09 -18.82
N ASN A 6 6.81 -0.10 -19.00
CA ASN A 6 5.86 0.79 -18.31
C ASN A 6 5.60 0.36 -16.87
N THR A 7 6.38 -0.58 -16.34
CA THR A 7 6.21 -1.12 -14.99
C THR A 7 7.52 -1.10 -14.24
N ILE A 8 7.48 -0.71 -12.97
CA ILE A 8 8.57 -0.88 -12.02
C ILE A 8 8.20 -2.02 -11.08
N THR A 9 9.12 -2.96 -10.87
CA THR A 9 8.91 -4.12 -10.02
C THR A 9 9.99 -4.25 -8.96
N ALA A 10 9.59 -4.60 -7.74
CA ALA A 10 10.51 -4.96 -6.65
C ALA A 10 10.04 -6.27 -6.02
N ILE A 11 10.98 -7.11 -5.58
CA ILE A 11 10.69 -8.38 -4.93
C ILE A 11 11.41 -8.41 -3.60
N VAL A 12 10.68 -8.84 -2.57
CA VAL A 12 11.23 -9.08 -1.25
C VAL A 12 10.84 -10.47 -0.78
N THR A 13 11.80 -11.23 -0.27
CA THR A 13 11.61 -12.60 0.19
C THR A 13 12.32 -12.84 1.50
N THR A 14 11.75 -13.69 2.36
CA THR A 14 12.42 -14.19 3.56
C THR A 14 13.26 -15.44 3.25
N ASP A 15 12.97 -16.14 2.15
CA ASP A 15 13.74 -17.28 1.65
C ASP A 15 14.94 -16.76 0.84
N CYS A 16 16.01 -16.41 1.54
CA CYS A 16 17.23 -15.90 0.93
C CYS A 16 18.12 -17.07 0.46
N LEU A 17 18.20 -17.26 -0.85
CA LEU A 17 19.17 -18.17 -1.48
C LEU A 17 20.52 -17.46 -1.59
N CYS A 18 21.42 -17.79 -0.68
CA CYS A 18 22.73 -17.15 -0.58
C CYS A 18 23.80 -18.10 -1.11
N ASP A 19 23.83 -18.25 -2.43
CA ASP A 19 24.89 -18.98 -3.12
C ASP A 19 26.03 -18.01 -3.46
N ASP A 20 27.14 -18.10 -2.74
CA ASP A 20 28.43 -17.74 -3.33
C ASP A 20 28.79 -18.83 -4.36
N GLU A 21 29.58 -18.50 -5.40
CA GLU A 21 30.01 -19.46 -6.44
C GLU A 21 30.73 -20.71 -5.89
N ASP A 22 31.14 -20.68 -4.62
CA ASP A 22 31.84 -21.77 -3.91
C ASP A 22 30.96 -22.51 -2.86
N GLY A 23 29.68 -22.15 -2.72
CA GLY A 23 28.71 -22.93 -1.90
C GLY A 23 28.91 -22.89 -0.38
N THR A 24 29.68 -21.93 0.15
CA THR A 24 29.90 -21.79 1.60
C THR A 24 29.57 -20.40 2.11
N ARG A 25 28.36 -20.22 2.67
CA ARG A 25 28.08 -19.30 3.77
C ARG A 25 27.08 -19.89 4.76
N ASP A 26 27.40 -19.76 6.04
CA ASP A 26 26.62 -20.23 7.21
C ASP A 26 25.71 -19.10 7.77
N TYR A 27 25.68 -17.94 7.11
CA TYR A 27 24.95 -16.77 7.60
C TYR A 27 24.60 -15.81 6.46
N CYS A 28 23.30 -15.56 6.29
CA CYS A 28 22.78 -14.61 5.33
C CYS A 28 22.09 -13.44 6.04
N ASP A 29 22.88 -12.54 6.60
CA ASP A 29 22.34 -11.32 7.22
C ASP A 29 22.05 -10.26 6.14
N GLY A 30 20.86 -9.66 6.20
CA GLY A 30 20.55 -8.42 5.47
C GLY A 30 19.92 -8.55 4.08
N CYS A 31 19.70 -9.76 3.54
CA CYS A 31 19.08 -9.91 2.21
C CYS A 31 17.63 -9.36 2.16
N TYR A 32 16.80 -9.68 3.16
CA TYR A 32 15.45 -9.11 3.29
C TYR A 32 15.47 -7.58 3.48
N GLU A 33 16.41 -7.08 4.29
CA GLU A 33 16.52 -5.64 4.57
C GLU A 33 16.99 -4.84 3.36
N TRP A 34 17.91 -5.37 2.55
CA TRP A 34 18.34 -4.72 1.30
C TRP A 34 17.24 -4.76 0.24
N GLN A 35 16.51 -5.87 0.11
CA GLN A 35 15.37 -5.96 -0.81
C GLN A 35 14.24 -4.99 -0.46
N LYS A 36 14.09 -4.64 0.82
CA LYS A 36 13.13 -3.61 1.25
C LYS A 36 13.45 -2.23 0.69
N GLU A 37 14.72 -1.90 0.44
CA GLU A 37 15.08 -0.61 -0.14
C GLU A 37 14.48 -0.44 -1.54
N ASP A 38 14.53 -1.48 -2.38
CA ASP A 38 13.90 -1.49 -3.70
C ASP A 38 12.37 -1.38 -3.60
N VAL A 39 11.77 -2.07 -2.63
CA VAL A 39 10.32 -1.95 -2.35
C VAL A 39 9.96 -0.52 -1.97
N PHE A 40 10.73 0.12 -1.09
CA PHE A 40 10.50 1.51 -0.70
C PHE A 40 10.73 2.49 -1.84
N MET A 41 11.62 2.19 -2.78
CA MET A 41 11.76 2.96 -4.01
C MET A 41 10.48 2.89 -4.86
N VAL A 42 9.92 1.69 -5.07
CA VAL A 42 8.67 1.50 -5.83
C VAL A 42 7.50 2.19 -5.16
N ILE A 43 7.33 2.01 -3.85
CA ILE A 43 6.27 2.65 -3.07
C ILE A 43 6.44 4.18 -3.10
N GLY A 44 7.67 4.69 -2.95
CA GLY A 44 7.95 6.12 -2.99
C GLY A 44 7.70 6.74 -4.37
N GLU A 45 7.94 6.01 -5.46
CA GLU A 45 7.58 6.48 -6.80
C GLU A 45 6.06 6.51 -6.99
N TRP A 46 5.35 5.48 -6.53
CA TRP A 46 3.90 5.47 -6.54
C TRP A 46 3.29 6.61 -5.73
N GLN A 47 3.88 6.92 -4.57
CA GLN A 47 3.52 8.04 -3.71
C GLN A 47 3.63 9.37 -4.47
N LYS A 48 4.76 9.61 -5.15
CA LYS A 48 4.99 10.83 -5.94
C LYS A 48 4.02 10.94 -7.12
N LEU A 49 3.77 9.85 -7.84
CA LEU A 49 2.92 9.87 -9.03
C LEU A 49 1.45 10.18 -8.74
N ASN A 50 0.99 9.89 -7.52
CA ASN A 50 -0.39 10.07 -7.07
C ASN A 50 -0.53 11.16 -5.98
N ASP A 51 0.49 11.99 -5.79
CA ASP A 51 0.52 13.09 -4.80
C ASP A 51 0.06 12.64 -3.40
N ILE A 52 0.47 11.44 -2.98
CA ILE A 52 0.04 10.82 -1.71
C ILE A 52 0.80 11.45 -0.55
N THR A 53 0.06 11.89 0.46
CA THR A 53 0.61 12.44 1.71
C THR A 53 0.53 11.42 2.84
N GLU A 54 1.24 11.67 3.94
CA GLU A 54 1.19 10.80 5.13
C GLU A 54 -0.19 10.78 5.80
N ASP A 55 -1.03 11.78 5.53
CA ASP A 55 -2.41 11.86 6.03
C ASP A 55 -3.40 11.02 5.20
N ASP A 56 -3.03 10.62 3.98
CA ASP A 56 -3.90 9.86 3.10
C ASP A 56 -4.04 8.42 3.59
N THR A 57 -5.26 7.89 3.53
CA THR A 57 -5.49 6.48 3.86
C THR A 57 -5.31 5.62 2.61
N ILE A 58 -4.66 4.48 2.76
CA ILE A 58 -4.47 3.48 1.70
C ILE A 58 -5.29 2.25 2.07
N ARG A 59 -6.24 1.90 1.22
CA ARG A 59 -6.99 0.65 1.33
C ARG A 59 -6.29 -0.43 0.51
N ILE A 60 -5.90 -1.51 1.19
CA ILE A 60 -5.36 -2.71 0.58
C ILE A 60 -6.52 -3.68 0.36
N ASN A 61 -6.91 -3.90 -0.89
CA ASN A 61 -7.91 -4.88 -1.27
C ASN A 61 -7.21 -6.20 -1.62
N GLY A 62 -7.36 -7.22 -0.78
CA GLY A 62 -6.69 -8.50 -0.93
C GLY A 62 -7.64 -9.63 -1.36
N THR A 63 -7.16 -10.50 -2.23
CA THR A 63 -7.88 -11.69 -2.72
C THR A 63 -6.99 -12.92 -2.67
N LYS A 64 -7.61 -14.10 -2.52
CA LYS A 64 -6.91 -15.40 -2.39
C LYS A 64 -5.96 -15.47 -1.19
N ILE A 65 -6.34 -14.83 -0.08
CA ILE A 65 -5.56 -14.79 1.16
C ILE A 65 -5.72 -16.11 1.94
N GLY A 66 -4.59 -16.67 2.35
CA GLY A 66 -4.47 -17.93 3.07
C GLY A 66 -4.99 -19.15 2.32
N TRP A 67 -4.96 -20.30 2.98
CA TRP A 67 -5.30 -21.61 2.38
C TRP A 67 -6.76 -21.71 1.90
N GLN A 68 -7.66 -20.90 2.46
CA GLN A 68 -9.07 -20.86 2.06
C GLN A 68 -9.34 -19.91 0.90
N GLY A 69 -8.33 -19.17 0.44
CA GLY A 69 -8.47 -18.22 -0.67
C GLY A 69 -9.47 -17.09 -0.38
N ARG A 70 -9.47 -16.57 0.86
CA ARG A 70 -10.42 -15.53 1.27
C ARG A 70 -10.10 -14.18 0.63
N SER A 71 -11.09 -13.29 0.65
CA SER A 71 -10.90 -11.89 0.28
C SER A 71 -11.21 -10.99 1.47
N GLY A 72 -10.60 -9.82 1.51
CA GLY A 72 -10.80 -8.83 2.56
C GLY A 72 -10.07 -7.54 2.23
N TYR A 73 -10.21 -6.55 3.11
CA TYR A 73 -9.48 -5.30 2.99
C TYR A 73 -8.85 -4.91 4.32
N LYS A 74 -7.82 -4.08 4.26
CA LYS A 74 -7.21 -3.42 5.41
C LYS A 74 -6.87 -1.99 5.02
N ASP A 75 -7.21 -1.05 5.88
CA ASP A 75 -6.81 0.34 5.73
C ASP A 75 -5.50 0.57 6.49
N THR A 76 -4.61 1.36 5.90
CA THR A 76 -3.26 1.66 6.41
C THR A 76 -2.80 3.02 5.87
N ASP A 77 -1.57 3.40 6.16
CA ASP A 77 -0.92 4.60 5.61
C ASP A 77 0.32 4.21 4.80
N ILE A 78 0.99 5.21 4.21
CA ILE A 78 2.16 4.97 3.36
C ILE A 78 3.36 4.38 4.13
N LEU A 79 3.46 4.65 5.43
CA LEU A 79 4.57 4.22 6.28
C LEU A 79 4.41 2.74 6.69
N GLU A 80 3.18 2.29 6.90
CA GLU A 80 2.83 0.92 7.27
C GLU A 80 2.46 0.01 6.08
N LEU A 81 2.42 0.54 4.85
CA LEU A 81 1.95 -0.19 3.67
C LEU A 81 2.68 -1.52 3.44
N HIS A 82 4.02 -1.53 3.53
CA HIS A 82 4.80 -2.77 3.34
C HIS A 82 4.60 -3.76 4.49
N SER A 83 4.65 -3.28 5.74
CA SER A 83 4.50 -4.13 6.91
C SER A 83 3.10 -4.72 7.02
N ALA A 84 2.07 -4.06 6.48
CA ALA A 84 0.71 -4.57 6.41
C ALA A 84 0.56 -5.86 5.57
N LEU A 85 1.48 -6.13 4.65
CA LEU A 85 1.51 -7.34 3.82
C LEU A 85 2.50 -8.40 4.31
N ALA A 86 3.46 -8.03 5.16
CA ALA A 86 4.41 -8.97 5.73
C ALA A 86 3.72 -10.01 6.64
N LEU A 87 4.26 -11.23 6.69
CA LEU A 87 3.80 -12.30 7.58
C LEU A 87 4.87 -12.67 8.59
N ASP A 88 4.46 -13.27 9.70
CA ASP A 88 5.36 -13.94 10.63
C ASP A 88 5.61 -15.38 10.12
N GLY A 89 6.50 -15.50 9.15
CA GLY A 89 6.82 -16.77 8.48
C GLY A 89 7.49 -16.57 7.12
N ASP A 90 7.55 -17.64 6.33
CA ASP A 90 8.19 -17.59 5.02
C ASP A 90 7.27 -17.05 3.92
N PHE A 91 7.72 -16.00 3.26
CA PHE A 91 6.97 -15.37 2.18
C PHE A 91 7.86 -14.69 1.14
N THR A 92 7.27 -14.49 -0.03
CA THR A 92 7.78 -13.60 -1.08
C THR A 92 6.68 -12.62 -1.45
N ILE A 93 6.99 -11.32 -1.51
CA ILE A 93 6.08 -10.30 -2.03
C ILE A 93 6.71 -9.69 -3.28
N THR A 94 5.95 -9.68 -4.36
CA THR A 94 6.28 -8.97 -5.61
C THR A 94 5.42 -7.72 -5.68
N TRP A 95 6.06 -6.56 -5.68
CA TRP A 95 5.45 -5.26 -5.91
C TRP A 95 5.54 -4.90 -7.38
N THR A 96 4.48 -4.31 -7.93
CA THR A 96 4.41 -3.88 -9.33
C THR A 96 3.68 -2.55 -9.38
N LEU A 97 4.39 -1.52 -9.83
CA LEU A 97 3.85 -0.20 -10.15
C LEU A 97 3.72 -0.07 -11.66
N ASP A 98 2.51 0.16 -12.14
CA ASP A 98 2.24 0.53 -13.52
C ASP A 98 2.30 2.06 -13.65
N LEU A 99 3.21 2.57 -14.48
CA LEU A 99 3.50 4.00 -14.62
C LEU A 99 2.44 4.75 -15.42
N GLU A 100 1.72 4.07 -16.31
CA GLU A 100 0.67 4.69 -17.14
C GLU A 100 -0.61 4.86 -16.34
N THR A 101 -1.04 3.79 -15.66
CA THR A 101 -2.26 3.77 -14.86
C THR A 101 -2.04 4.29 -13.44
N LYS A 102 -0.78 4.43 -13.02
CA LYS A 102 -0.35 4.81 -11.66
C LYS A 102 -0.85 3.85 -10.58
N GLN A 103 -1.14 2.61 -10.95
CA GLN A 103 -1.65 1.59 -10.03
C GLN A 103 -0.50 0.81 -9.39
N LEU A 104 -0.56 0.66 -8.08
CA LEU A 104 0.32 -0.22 -7.32
C LEU A 104 -0.42 -1.51 -6.99
N ARG A 105 0.25 -2.63 -7.26
CA ARG A 105 -0.23 -3.98 -6.98
C ARG A 105 0.86 -4.73 -6.24
N ALA A 106 0.44 -5.64 -5.36
CA ALA A 106 1.35 -6.61 -4.77
C ALA A 106 0.81 -8.03 -4.92
N ARG A 107 1.72 -8.98 -5.04
CA ARG A 107 1.41 -10.41 -5.00
C ARG A 107 2.24 -11.05 -3.92
N ARG A 108 1.62 -11.67 -2.92
CA ARG A 108 2.30 -12.43 -1.88
C ARG A 108 2.17 -13.91 -2.14
N SER A 109 3.27 -14.64 -2.03
CA SER A 109 3.29 -16.11 -2.02
C SER A 109 3.89 -16.55 -0.70
N SER A 110 3.27 -17.53 -0.06
CA SER A 110 3.73 -18.14 1.20
C SER A 110 3.34 -19.61 1.20
N HIS A 111 3.81 -20.38 2.19
CA HIS A 111 3.44 -21.79 2.35
C HIS A 111 1.91 -22.01 2.30
N ASP A 112 1.16 -21.10 2.93
CA ASP A 112 -0.31 -21.18 3.01
C ASP A 112 -1.02 -20.51 1.83
N GLU A 113 -0.27 -19.89 0.92
CA GLU A 113 -0.75 -19.20 -0.29
C GLU A 113 0.01 -19.67 -1.54
N PRO A 114 0.00 -20.99 -1.87
CA PRO A 114 0.85 -21.55 -2.94
C PRO A 114 0.50 -21.02 -4.34
N MET A 115 -0.73 -20.54 -4.53
CA MET A 115 -1.20 -19.92 -5.77
C MET A 115 -1.05 -18.39 -5.79
N GLY A 116 -0.53 -17.81 -4.71
CA GLY A 116 -0.36 -16.38 -4.49
C GLY A 116 -1.65 -15.62 -4.14
N ALA A 117 -1.58 -14.81 -3.09
CA ALA A 117 -2.55 -13.77 -2.77
C ALA A 117 -2.26 -12.51 -3.59
N ASN A 118 -3.30 -11.81 -4.03
CA ASN A 118 -3.17 -10.60 -4.85
C ASN A 118 -3.76 -9.41 -4.09
N PHE A 119 -3.06 -8.29 -4.11
CA PHE A 119 -3.40 -7.07 -3.40
C PHE A 119 -3.40 -5.90 -4.37
N GLU A 120 -4.47 -5.11 -4.32
CA GLU A 120 -4.61 -3.87 -5.07
C GLU A 120 -4.72 -2.70 -4.09
N MET A 121 -3.94 -1.65 -4.32
CA MET A 121 -3.90 -0.48 -3.45
C MET A 121 -4.82 0.61 -4.00
N GLU A 122 -5.70 1.09 -3.15
CA GLU A 122 -6.64 2.18 -3.43
C GLU A 122 -6.34 3.36 -2.49
N ILE A 123 -6.31 4.57 -3.05
CA ILE A 123 -6.00 5.79 -2.30
C ILE A 123 -7.29 6.47 -1.90
N ILE A 124 -7.47 6.69 -0.60
CA ILE A 124 -8.55 7.47 -0.03
C ILE A 124 -7.95 8.81 0.40
N LYS A 125 -8.16 9.83 -0.43
CA LYS A 125 -7.60 11.18 -0.20
C LYS A 125 -8.23 11.82 1.02
N MET A 126 -7.40 12.38 1.89
CA MET A 126 -7.84 13.06 3.11
C MET A 126 -7.52 14.55 3.02
N LEU A 127 -8.53 15.39 3.27
CA LEU A 127 -8.41 16.85 3.29
C LEU A 127 -8.77 17.40 4.68
N PRO A 128 -8.13 18.48 5.14
CA PRO A 128 -8.52 19.11 6.39
C PRO A 128 -9.85 19.85 6.22
N CYS A 129 -10.74 19.75 7.20
CA CYS A 129 -11.93 20.58 7.31
C CYS A 129 -11.55 22.06 7.45
N ASP A 130 -12.20 22.94 6.68
CA ASP A 130 -11.93 24.38 6.64
C ASP A 130 -12.24 25.09 7.96
N VAL A 131 -13.06 24.49 8.83
CA VAL A 131 -13.51 25.08 10.10
C VAL A 131 -12.69 24.59 11.29
N CYS A 132 -12.56 23.27 11.46
CA CYS A 132 -11.91 22.68 12.63
C CYS A 132 -10.55 22.05 12.34
N GLY A 133 -10.15 21.91 11.07
CA GLY A 133 -8.89 21.28 10.66
C GLY A 133 -8.88 19.75 10.73
N GLU A 134 -9.99 19.11 11.11
CA GLU A 134 -10.10 17.65 11.17
C GLU A 134 -9.96 17.02 9.77
N LYS A 135 -9.22 15.92 9.67
CA LYS A 135 -9.00 15.21 8.41
C LYS A 135 -10.25 14.42 8.04
N ILE A 136 -10.80 14.71 6.87
CA ILE A 136 -11.98 14.05 6.31
C ILE A 136 -11.70 13.57 4.90
N GLN A 137 -12.45 12.58 4.43
CA GLN A 137 -12.29 12.08 3.06
C GLN A 137 -12.63 13.20 2.06
N ALA A 138 -11.90 13.24 0.95
CA ALA A 138 -12.01 14.31 -0.04
C ALA A 138 -13.39 14.37 -0.72
N ASP A 139 -14.09 13.24 -0.80
CA ASP A 139 -15.49 13.17 -1.26
C ASP A 139 -16.43 13.87 -0.26
N ILE A 140 -16.32 13.57 1.04
CA ILE A 140 -17.07 14.26 2.11
C ILE A 140 -16.73 15.73 2.11
N HIS A 141 -15.45 16.10 2.00
CA HIS A 141 -15.02 17.49 1.91
C HIS A 141 -15.67 18.21 0.71
N ALA A 142 -15.80 17.55 -0.45
CA ALA A 142 -16.45 18.13 -1.61
C ALA A 142 -17.98 18.25 -1.44
N GLU A 143 -18.62 17.26 -0.82
CA GLU A 143 -20.06 17.23 -0.56
C GLU A 143 -20.49 18.25 0.51
N GLU A 144 -19.72 18.37 1.58
CA GLU A 144 -19.98 19.22 2.75
C GLU A 144 -19.33 20.62 2.63
N LEU A 145 -19.05 21.08 1.39
CA LEU A 145 -18.53 22.43 1.09
C LEU A 145 -17.26 22.80 1.88
N GLY A 146 -16.36 21.83 2.07
CA GLY A 146 -15.11 21.99 2.81
C GLY A 146 -15.20 21.72 4.30
N MET A 147 -16.37 21.31 4.80
CA MET A 147 -16.59 21.06 6.24
C MET A 147 -16.60 19.56 6.55
N CYS A 148 -16.27 19.20 7.79
CA CYS A 148 -16.61 17.88 8.31
C CYS A 148 -18.12 17.82 8.61
N VAL A 149 -18.69 16.61 8.65
CA VAL A 149 -20.12 16.39 8.91
C VAL A 149 -20.60 17.11 10.17
N ASP A 150 -19.80 17.13 11.23
CA ASP A 150 -20.16 17.82 12.48
C ASP A 150 -20.19 19.35 12.33
N CYS A 151 -19.25 19.93 11.59
CA CYS A 151 -19.21 21.37 11.32
C CYS A 151 -20.31 21.78 10.34
N SER A 152 -20.61 20.95 9.35
CA SER A 152 -21.74 21.13 8.44
C SER A 152 -23.06 21.11 9.21
N ASN A 153 -23.30 20.08 10.02
CA ASN A 153 -24.50 19.99 10.87
C ASN A 153 -24.64 21.23 11.75
N ARG A 154 -23.57 21.68 12.43
CA ARG A 154 -23.61 22.90 13.25
C ARG A 154 -23.89 24.18 12.45
N TYR A 155 -23.45 24.25 11.21
CA TYR A 155 -23.73 25.39 10.33
C TYR A 155 -25.19 25.42 9.91
N TYR A 156 -25.80 24.26 9.64
CA TYR A 156 -27.18 24.12 9.17
C TYR A 156 -28.22 23.94 10.27
N ASP A 157 -27.83 23.59 11.51
CA ASP A 157 -28.77 23.29 12.60
C ASP A 157 -29.51 24.51 13.16
N HIS A 158 -29.30 25.72 12.62
CA HIS A 158 -30.05 26.92 12.97
C HIS A 158 -30.36 27.01 14.49
N GLU A 159 -29.35 26.89 15.36
CA GLU A 159 -29.52 27.13 16.82
C GLU A 159 -29.77 28.63 17.14
N GLY A 160 -30.58 29.31 16.32
CA GLY A 160 -30.76 30.75 16.34
C GLY A 160 -32.08 31.26 15.74
N GLU A 161 -33.16 30.46 15.76
CA GLU A 161 -34.54 30.99 15.67
C GLU A 161 -35.37 30.68 16.91
#